data_AF-A0A8H9XLN7-F1
#
_entry.id   AF-A0A8H9XLN7-F1
#
_cell.length_a   1.000
_cell.length_b   1.000
_cell.length_c   1.000
_cell.angle_alpha   90.00
_cell.angle_beta   90.00
_cell.angle_gamma   90.00
#
_symmetry.space_group_name_H-M   'P 1'
#
loop_
_entity.id
_entity.type
_entity.pdbx_description
1 polymer ?
#
loop_
_entity_poly.entity_id
_entity_poly.type
_entity_poly.pdbx_seq_one_letter_code
_entity_poly.pdbx_strand_id
1 'polypeptide(L)'
;MFTALGFALALFAQAGDPPAPEGSQATLQSCELEAEGWVCRYRVPDSFYRAAPAPSLAAAPAPPATEPPLAPVIASPPQDEPLAPAADPEAVRQAKLIRRCADASWLSLCTPGDRREANALKAAAEAREALRLSVTKLAADGECDQAVRTALEGGDLDLARDIRAFCARAP
;
A
#
# COMPACT_ATOMS: atom_id res chain seq x y z
N MET A 1 26.71 67.95 26.03
CA MET A 1 27.51 68.18 24.81
C MET A 1 28.47 66.99 24.64
N PHE A 2 28.19 66.07 23.72
CA PHE A 2 29.19 65.29 22.96
C PHE A 2 28.48 64.54 21.82
N THR A 3 28.73 65.07 20.62
CA THR A 3 28.84 64.43 19.29
C THR A 3 27.82 63.41 18.77
N ALA A 4 27.29 63.80 17.60
CA ALA A 4 26.65 62.98 16.58
C ALA A 4 27.44 61.73 16.18
N LEU A 5 26.72 60.69 15.77
CA LEU A 5 27.07 59.91 14.59
C LEU A 5 25.79 59.32 14.00
N GLY A 6 25.37 59.85 12.86
CA GLY A 6 24.37 59.21 12.03
C GLY A 6 24.91 57.87 11.55
N PHE A 7 24.10 56.82 11.67
CA PHE A 7 24.39 55.55 11.04
C PHE A 7 23.44 55.37 9.86
N ALA A 8 24.09 55.24 8.71
CA ALA A 8 23.60 55.15 7.36
C ALA A 8 22.37 54.24 7.17
N LEU A 9 21.41 54.75 6.40
CA LEU A 9 20.69 53.95 5.43
C LEU A 9 21.71 53.19 4.57
N ALA A 10 21.71 51.86 4.63
CA ALA A 10 22.36 51.03 3.64
C ALA A 10 21.47 49.82 3.33
N LEU A 11 20.75 49.97 2.21
CA LEU A 11 20.32 48.94 1.27
C LEU A 11 20.30 47.49 1.81
N PHE A 12 19.13 47.00 2.20
CA PHE A 12 18.81 45.62 1.85
C PHE A 12 18.17 45.63 0.47
N ALA A 13 18.99 45.21 -0.49
CA ALA A 13 18.61 44.93 -1.86
C ALA A 13 17.39 44.00 -1.85
N GLN A 14 16.26 44.49 -2.38
CA GLN A 14 15.24 43.62 -2.91
C GLN A 14 15.85 42.91 -4.13
N ALA A 15 16.41 41.73 -3.89
CA ALA A 15 16.58 40.75 -4.94
C ALA A 15 15.16 40.37 -5.39
N GLY A 16 14.73 40.97 -6.50
CA GLY A 16 13.58 40.45 -7.23
C GLY A 16 13.92 39.06 -7.70
N ASP A 17 13.31 38.05 -7.08
CA ASP A 17 13.32 36.69 -7.61
C ASP A 17 12.65 36.68 -8.99
N PRO A 18 13.24 36.00 -10.00
CA PRO A 18 12.59 35.80 -11.29
C PRO A 18 11.30 34.98 -11.11
N PRO A 19 10.28 35.15 -11.97
CA PRO A 19 9.03 34.40 -11.86
C PRO A 19 9.30 32.91 -12.11
N ALA A 20 9.31 32.12 -11.03
CA ALA A 20 9.28 30.68 -11.08
C ALA A 20 7.92 30.19 -11.65
N PRO A 21 7.91 29.06 -12.37
CA PRO A 21 6.75 28.60 -13.13
C PRO A 21 5.54 28.37 -12.23
N GLU A 22 4.34 28.65 -12.77
CA GLU A 22 3.03 28.52 -12.15
C GLU A 22 2.73 27.07 -11.71
N GLY A 23 3.30 26.66 -10.58
CA GLY A 23 2.85 25.54 -9.78
C GLY A 23 2.39 26.10 -8.44
N SER A 24 1.14 25.83 -8.06
CA SER A 24 0.54 26.24 -6.78
C SER A 24 1.43 25.85 -5.60
N GLN A 25 2.24 26.78 -5.13
CA GLN A 25 3.11 26.59 -3.98
C GLN A 25 2.53 27.30 -2.76
N ALA A 26 2.60 26.61 -1.63
CA ALA A 26 2.14 27.13 -0.36
C ALA A 26 3.00 28.33 0.04
N THR A 27 2.36 29.44 0.35
CA THR A 27 3.05 30.66 0.79
C THR A 27 3.17 30.66 2.31
N LEU A 28 4.39 30.90 2.82
CA LEU A 28 4.62 31.02 4.26
C LEU A 28 3.94 32.30 4.78
N GLN A 29 3.11 32.17 5.81
CA GLN A 29 2.41 33.30 6.41
C GLN A 29 3.14 33.88 7.60
N SER A 30 3.47 33.03 8.58
CA SER A 30 4.18 33.43 9.79
C SER A 30 4.99 32.28 10.34
N CYS A 31 6.06 32.60 11.06
CA CYS A 31 6.76 31.65 11.91
C CYS A 31 6.90 32.29 13.29
N GLU A 32 6.41 31.60 14.32
CA GLU A 32 6.44 32.05 15.70
C GLU A 32 7.23 31.02 16.53
N LEU A 33 8.07 31.49 17.44
CA LEU A 33 8.83 30.63 18.36
C LEU A 33 7.98 30.40 19.60
N GLU A 34 7.35 29.23 19.69
CA GLU A 34 6.60 28.79 20.86
C GLU A 34 7.51 28.02 21.84
N ALA A 35 7.00 27.71 23.04
CA ALA A 35 7.77 27.05 24.10
C ALA A 35 8.38 25.69 23.69
N GLU A 36 7.78 25.05 22.67
CA GLU A 36 8.18 23.74 22.15
C GLU A 36 8.95 23.83 20.82
N GLY A 37 9.13 25.03 20.24
CA GLY A 37 9.89 25.25 19.02
C GLY A 37 9.24 26.21 18.03
N TRP A 38 9.84 26.29 16.83
CA TRP A 38 9.33 27.14 15.75
C TRP A 38 8.07 26.53 15.12
N VAL A 39 6.98 27.28 15.12
CA VAL A 39 5.72 26.93 14.46
C VAL A 39 5.53 27.84 13.25
N CYS A 40 5.62 27.26 12.05
CA CYS A 40 5.41 27.99 10.80
C CYS A 40 4.02 27.69 10.22
N ARG A 41 3.25 28.75 9.97
CA ARG A 41 1.92 28.70 9.35
C ARG A 41 2.05 28.92 7.85
N TYR A 42 1.50 28.01 7.05
CA TYR A 42 1.52 28.09 5.60
C TYR A 42 0.10 28.22 5.05
N ARG A 43 -0.07 29.07 4.03
CA ARG A 43 -1.30 29.16 3.24
C ARG A 43 -1.14 28.34 1.98
N VAL A 44 -1.89 27.25 1.89
CA VAL A 44 -2.01 26.46 0.66
C VAL A 44 -3.14 27.07 -0.17
N PRO A 45 -2.90 27.44 -1.44
CA PRO A 45 -3.99 27.88 -2.33
C PRO A 45 -4.96 26.74 -2.61
N ASP A 46 -6.27 27.01 -2.54
CA ASP A 46 -7.33 26.10 -3.01
C ASP A 46 -7.38 26.07 -4.54
N SER A 47 -6.27 25.74 -5.21
CA SER A 47 -6.32 25.43 -6.62
C SER A 47 -6.94 24.06 -6.78
N PHE A 48 -8.24 24.01 -7.09
CA PHE A 48 -8.88 22.80 -7.58
C PHE A 48 -8.06 22.29 -8.77
N TYR A 49 -7.56 21.06 -8.69
CA TYR A 49 -7.05 20.35 -9.85
C TYR A 49 -8.19 20.22 -10.86
N ARG A 50 -8.31 21.19 -11.78
CA ARG A 50 -9.20 21.08 -12.92
C ARG A 50 -8.54 20.10 -13.87
N ALA A 51 -8.99 18.85 -13.84
CA ALA A 51 -8.72 17.93 -14.93
C ALA A 51 -9.13 18.64 -16.24
N ALA A 52 -8.20 18.72 -17.18
CA ALA A 52 -8.50 19.27 -18.50
C ALA A 52 -9.77 18.59 -19.04
N PRO A 53 -10.76 19.33 -19.56
CA PRO A 53 -11.94 18.71 -20.12
C PRO A 53 -11.50 17.81 -21.28
N ALA A 54 -11.82 16.53 -21.19
CA ALA A 54 -11.63 15.58 -22.28
C ALA A 54 -12.30 16.14 -23.55
N PRO A 55 -11.68 16.05 -24.73
CA PRO A 55 -12.33 16.46 -25.96
C PRO A 55 -13.63 15.66 -26.12
N SER A 56 -14.72 16.38 -26.26
CA SER A 56 -16.06 15.84 -26.47
C SER A 56 -16.05 14.96 -27.72
N LEU A 57 -16.17 13.64 -27.53
CA LEU A 57 -16.45 12.70 -28.61
C LEU A 57 -17.84 13.03 -29.15
N ALA A 58 -17.85 13.67 -30.31
CA ALA A 58 -19.05 13.97 -31.07
C ALA A 58 -19.88 12.69 -31.31
N ALA A 59 -21.19 12.87 -31.22
CA ALA A 59 -22.21 11.85 -31.31
C ALA A 59 -22.10 10.96 -32.57
N ALA A 60 -22.38 9.69 -32.36
CA ALA A 60 -22.45 8.62 -33.34
C ALA A 60 -23.50 8.86 -34.45
N PRO A 61 -23.31 8.21 -35.61
CA PRO A 61 -24.41 7.60 -36.35
C PRO A 61 -24.34 6.07 -36.26
N ALA A 62 -25.49 5.42 -36.04
CA ALA A 62 -25.73 3.99 -36.25
C ALA A 62 -26.66 3.81 -37.47
N PRO A 63 -26.96 2.60 -38.00
CA PRO A 63 -26.24 1.31 -38.12
C PRO A 63 -26.22 0.85 -39.63
N PRO A 64 -25.90 -0.41 -40.03
CA PRO A 64 -26.80 -1.56 -39.86
C PRO A 64 -26.11 -2.86 -39.42
N ALA A 65 -26.94 -3.84 -39.03
CA ALA A 65 -26.57 -5.15 -38.52
C ALA A 65 -25.78 -6.00 -39.55
N THR A 66 -24.69 -6.62 -39.08
CA THR A 66 -23.99 -7.71 -39.76
C THR A 66 -23.93 -8.90 -38.81
N GLU A 67 -24.41 -10.04 -39.29
CA GLU A 67 -24.48 -11.34 -38.61
C GLU A 67 -23.13 -11.77 -38.01
N PRO A 68 -23.11 -12.49 -36.87
CA PRO A 68 -21.88 -13.04 -36.33
C PRO A 68 -21.46 -14.30 -37.12
N PRO A 69 -20.20 -14.41 -37.59
CA PRO A 69 -19.67 -15.70 -37.98
C PRO A 69 -19.46 -16.55 -36.72
N LEU A 70 -19.97 -17.78 -36.77
CA LEU A 70 -19.83 -18.84 -35.78
C LEU A 70 -18.36 -18.98 -35.33
N ALA A 71 -18.08 -18.69 -34.07
CA ALA A 71 -16.81 -19.04 -33.45
C ALA A 71 -16.74 -20.58 -33.28
N PRO A 72 -15.59 -21.23 -33.53
CA PRO A 72 -15.42 -22.63 -33.18
C PRO A 72 -15.46 -22.76 -31.65
N VAL A 73 -16.42 -23.53 -31.16
CA VAL A 73 -16.48 -23.99 -29.77
C VAL A 73 -15.24 -24.87 -29.55
N ILE A 74 -14.21 -24.28 -28.94
CA ILE A 74 -13.17 -25.07 -28.29
C ILE A 74 -13.84 -25.63 -27.04
N ALA A 75 -14.21 -26.91 -27.09
CA ALA A 75 -14.66 -27.65 -25.94
C ALA A 75 -13.53 -27.66 -24.90
N SER A 76 -13.66 -26.88 -23.82
CA SER A 76 -12.85 -27.07 -22.63
C SER A 76 -13.13 -28.47 -22.09
N PRO A 77 -12.09 -29.29 -21.80
CA PRO A 77 -12.31 -30.58 -21.12
C PRO A 77 -12.90 -30.32 -19.72
N PRO A 78 -13.76 -31.22 -19.21
CA PRO A 78 -14.28 -31.10 -17.86
C PRO A 78 -13.12 -31.22 -16.89
N GLN A 79 -12.79 -30.11 -16.22
CA GLN A 79 -11.92 -30.17 -15.07
C GLN A 79 -12.80 -30.59 -13.89
N ASP A 80 -12.83 -31.89 -13.63
CA ASP A 80 -13.14 -32.44 -12.31
C ASP A 80 -12.01 -32.00 -11.35
N GLU A 81 -12.01 -30.72 -10.99
CA GLU A 81 -11.26 -30.24 -9.82
C GLU A 81 -12.10 -30.55 -8.58
N PRO A 82 -11.53 -31.18 -7.55
CA PRO A 82 -12.17 -31.29 -6.26
C PRO A 82 -12.55 -29.87 -5.81
N LEU A 83 -13.83 -29.65 -5.48
CA LEU A 83 -14.32 -28.39 -4.92
C LEU A 83 -13.34 -27.92 -3.84
N ALA A 84 -12.46 -26.98 -4.19
CA ALA A 84 -11.74 -26.20 -3.22
C ALA A 84 -12.81 -25.60 -2.30
N PRO A 85 -12.65 -25.65 -0.96
CA PRO A 85 -13.60 -24.99 -0.07
C PRO A 85 -13.77 -23.57 -0.58
N ALA A 86 -15.01 -23.16 -0.86
CA ALA A 86 -15.32 -21.88 -1.47
C ALA A 86 -14.46 -20.81 -0.79
N ALA A 87 -13.46 -20.31 -1.52
CA ALA A 87 -12.44 -19.47 -0.92
C ALA A 87 -13.15 -18.30 -0.27
N ASP A 88 -12.88 -18.09 1.02
CA ASP A 88 -13.49 -17.00 1.77
C ASP A 88 -13.39 -15.71 0.93
N PRO A 89 -14.52 -15.08 0.56
CA PRO A 89 -14.50 -13.92 -0.31
C PRO A 89 -13.59 -12.81 0.24
N GLU A 90 -13.45 -12.74 1.56
CA GLU A 90 -12.53 -11.82 2.23
C GLU A 90 -11.06 -12.21 2.01
N ALA A 91 -10.72 -13.48 2.13
CA ALA A 91 -9.36 -13.97 1.84
C ALA A 91 -8.98 -13.72 0.36
N VAL A 92 -9.92 -13.87 -0.57
CA VAL A 92 -9.70 -13.56 -1.99
C VAL A 92 -9.47 -12.06 -2.19
N ARG A 93 -10.25 -11.20 -1.52
CA ARG A 93 -10.05 -9.74 -1.53
C ARG A 93 -8.66 -9.37 -1.01
N GLN A 94 -8.28 -9.91 0.13
CA GLN A 94 -6.98 -9.68 0.77
C GLN A 94 -5.82 -10.13 -0.12
N ALA A 95 -5.90 -11.32 -0.71
CA ALA A 95 -4.87 -11.80 -1.65
C ALA A 95 -4.72 -10.88 -2.87
N LYS A 96 -5.83 -10.36 -3.40
CA LYS A 96 -5.82 -9.39 -4.51
C LYS A 96 -5.19 -8.07 -4.09
N LEU A 97 -5.44 -7.62 -2.86
CA LEU A 97 -4.87 -6.39 -2.30
C LEU A 97 -3.35 -6.52 -2.13
N ILE A 98 -2.88 -7.61 -1.51
CA ILE A 98 -1.44 -7.91 -1.36
C ILE A 98 -0.76 -7.90 -2.73
N ARG A 99 -1.29 -8.67 -3.69
CA ARG A 99 -0.69 -8.80 -5.03
C ARG A 99 -0.58 -7.47 -5.79
N ARG A 100 -1.54 -6.57 -5.58
CA ARG A 100 -1.58 -5.29 -6.31
C ARG A 100 -0.83 -4.17 -5.61
N CYS A 101 -0.79 -4.18 -4.28
CA CYS A 101 -0.42 -3.00 -3.49
C CYS A 101 0.73 -3.22 -2.49
N ALA A 102 1.11 -4.44 -2.14
CA ALA A 102 2.19 -4.65 -1.15
C ALA A 102 3.55 -4.17 -1.69
N ASP A 103 3.90 -4.59 -2.92
CA ASP A 103 5.19 -4.28 -3.56
C ASP A 103 5.09 -3.14 -4.59
N ALA A 104 3.99 -2.39 -4.54
CA ALA A 104 3.67 -1.34 -5.49
C ALA A 104 4.50 -0.08 -5.24
N SER A 105 5.13 0.44 -6.31
CA SER A 105 5.87 1.72 -6.26
C SER A 105 4.92 2.90 -6.01
N TRP A 106 5.47 4.06 -5.63
CA TRP A 106 4.70 5.29 -5.38
C TRP A 106 3.88 5.78 -6.59
N LEU A 107 4.20 5.29 -7.79
CA LEU A 107 3.49 5.53 -9.05
C LEU A 107 2.27 4.63 -9.28
N SER A 108 2.06 3.62 -8.44
CA SER A 108 0.92 2.71 -8.57
C SER A 108 -0.37 3.35 -8.03
N LEU A 109 -1.51 3.00 -8.63
CA LEU A 109 -2.85 3.52 -8.29
C LEU A 109 -3.36 3.13 -6.87
N CYS A 110 -2.51 2.58 -6.00
CA CYS A 110 -2.87 2.20 -4.64
C CYS A 110 -2.80 3.40 -3.70
N THR A 111 -3.85 3.62 -2.92
CA THR A 111 -3.84 4.68 -1.90
C THR A 111 -2.80 4.36 -0.82
N PRO A 112 -2.33 5.37 -0.04
CA PRO A 112 -1.45 5.10 1.11
C PRO A 112 -2.08 4.18 2.16
N GLY A 113 -3.42 4.16 2.28
CA GLY A 113 -4.16 3.24 3.14
C GLY A 113 -4.05 1.80 2.66
N ASP A 114 -4.37 1.57 1.38
CA ASP A 114 -4.30 0.24 0.75
C ASP A 114 -2.90 -0.36 0.83
N ARG A 115 -1.86 0.47 0.67
CA ARG A 115 -0.47 0.03 0.80
C ARG A 115 -0.14 -0.42 2.22
N ARG A 116 -0.61 0.30 3.24
CA ARG A 116 -0.41 -0.10 4.65
C ARG A 116 -1.15 -1.38 4.97
N GLU A 117 -2.40 -1.51 4.53
CA GLU A 117 -3.18 -2.74 4.72
C GLU A 117 -2.55 -3.92 3.99
N ALA A 118 -2.18 -3.77 2.72
CA ALA A 118 -1.53 -4.81 1.94
C ALA A 118 -0.22 -5.30 2.58
N ASN A 119 0.61 -4.37 3.07
CA ASN A 119 1.86 -4.71 3.75
C ASN A 119 1.63 -5.39 5.09
N ALA A 120 0.63 -4.96 5.87
CA ALA A 120 0.27 -5.62 7.12
C ALA A 120 -0.23 -7.06 6.88
N LEU A 121 -1.07 -7.26 5.86
CA LEU A 121 -1.55 -8.59 5.46
C LEU A 121 -0.42 -9.49 4.96
N LYS A 122 0.49 -8.94 4.14
CA LYS A 122 1.69 -9.65 3.66
C LYS A 122 2.58 -10.08 4.83
N ALA A 123 2.92 -9.16 5.72
CA ALA A 123 3.73 -9.45 6.90
C ALA A 123 3.09 -10.49 7.82
N ALA A 124 1.77 -10.45 8.00
CA ALA A 124 1.04 -11.46 8.77
C ALA A 124 1.11 -12.85 8.11
N ALA A 125 1.01 -12.93 6.78
CA ALA A 125 1.15 -14.19 6.05
C ALA A 125 2.58 -14.75 6.15
N GLU A 126 3.59 -13.91 5.95
CA GLU A 126 5.01 -14.26 6.06
C GLU A 126 5.36 -14.73 7.49
N ALA A 127 4.82 -14.07 8.53
CA ALA A 127 5.02 -14.49 9.91
C ALA A 127 4.44 -15.89 10.18
N ARG A 128 3.27 -16.21 9.63
CA ARG A 128 2.67 -17.56 9.75
C ARG A 128 3.50 -18.61 9.01
N GLU A 129 4.01 -18.28 7.83
CA GLU A 129 4.87 -19.18 7.07
C GLU A 129 6.20 -19.43 7.78
N ALA A 130 6.84 -18.38 8.30
CA ALA A 130 8.06 -18.49 9.09
C ALA A 130 7.86 -19.34 10.35
N LEU A 131 6.72 -19.21 11.03
CA LEU A 131 6.34 -20.07 12.16
C LEU A 131 6.23 -21.54 11.72
N ARG A 132 5.57 -21.82 10.59
CA ARG A 132 5.45 -23.19 10.09
C ARG A 132 6.80 -23.80 9.77
N LEU A 133 7.70 -23.02 9.17
CA LEU A 133 9.07 -23.46 8.88
C LEU A 133 9.86 -23.74 10.17
N SER A 134 9.76 -22.89 11.19
CA SER A 134 10.47 -23.11 12.45
C SER A 134 9.95 -24.34 13.21
N VAL A 135 8.62 -24.50 13.27
CA VAL A 135 7.96 -25.64 13.92
C VAL A 135 8.28 -26.94 13.19
N THR A 136 8.22 -26.95 11.85
CA THR A 136 8.55 -28.15 11.06
C THR A 136 10.02 -28.52 11.18
N LYS A 137 10.92 -27.53 11.25
CA LYS A 137 12.34 -27.78 11.54
C LYS A 137 12.54 -28.41 12.91
N LEU A 138 11.94 -27.85 13.97
CA LEU A 138 12.02 -28.41 15.33
C LEU A 138 11.48 -29.85 15.39
N ALA A 139 10.39 -30.11 14.68
CA ALA A 139 9.83 -31.45 14.59
C ALA A 139 10.76 -32.44 13.86
N ALA A 140 11.45 -31.97 12.81
CA ALA A 140 12.45 -32.78 12.09
C ALA A 140 13.71 -33.04 12.93
N ASP A 141 14.09 -32.10 13.79
CA ASP A 141 15.20 -32.22 14.74
C ASP A 141 14.85 -33.12 15.95
N GLY A 142 13.60 -33.62 16.04
CA GLY A 142 13.12 -34.48 17.12
C GLY A 142 12.68 -33.72 18.38
N GLU A 143 12.71 -32.40 18.37
CA GLU A 143 12.33 -31.53 19.50
C GLU A 143 10.81 -31.30 19.55
N CYS A 144 10.07 -32.40 19.68
CA CYS A 144 8.60 -32.42 19.60
C CYS A 144 7.90 -31.49 20.62
N ASP A 145 8.33 -31.49 21.88
CA ASP A 145 7.73 -30.62 22.91
C ASP A 145 7.99 -29.13 22.64
N GLN A 146 9.12 -28.80 22.03
CA GLN A 146 9.45 -27.44 21.65
C GLN A 146 8.67 -27.01 20.41
N ALA A 147 8.57 -27.87 19.39
CA ALA A 147 7.77 -27.62 18.20
C ALA A 147 6.30 -27.31 18.54
N VAL A 148 5.70 -28.09 19.43
CA VAL A 148 4.31 -27.87 19.88
C VAL A 148 4.15 -26.56 20.65
N ARG A 149 5.09 -26.24 21.55
CA ARG A 149 5.07 -24.97 22.28
C ARG A 149 5.16 -23.77 21.34
N THR A 150 6.11 -23.80 20.41
CA THR A 150 6.28 -22.75 19.40
C THR A 150 5.01 -22.56 18.56
N ALA A 151 4.36 -23.65 18.13
CA ALA A 151 3.10 -23.56 17.38
C ALA A 151 1.97 -22.90 18.19
N LEU A 152 1.85 -23.23 19.49
CA LEU A 152 0.86 -22.64 20.38
C LEU A 152 1.13 -21.17 20.69
N GLU A 153 2.40 -20.79 20.90
CA GLU A 153 2.82 -19.39 21.10
C GLU A 153 2.55 -18.55 19.85
N GLY A 154 2.70 -19.13 18.67
CA GLY A 154 2.34 -18.51 17.39
C GLY A 154 0.83 -18.50 17.07
N GLY A 155 -0.01 -19.10 17.92
CA GLY A 155 -1.47 -19.08 17.79
C GLY A 155 -2.04 -20.01 16.72
N ASP A 156 -1.24 -20.90 16.12
CA ASP A 156 -1.71 -21.88 15.12
C ASP A 156 -2.07 -23.21 15.82
N LEU A 157 -3.33 -23.31 16.25
CA LEU A 157 -3.84 -24.46 17.00
C LEU A 157 -3.94 -25.74 16.16
N ASP A 158 -4.21 -25.59 14.86
CA ASP A 158 -4.30 -26.73 13.95
C ASP A 158 -2.90 -27.30 13.69
N LEU A 159 -1.91 -26.44 13.47
CA LEU A 159 -0.50 -26.85 13.37
C LEU A 159 -0.04 -27.56 14.66
N ALA A 160 -0.37 -27.04 15.84
CA ALA A 160 -0.01 -27.69 17.10
C ALA A 160 -0.63 -29.09 17.23
N ARG A 161 -1.86 -29.29 16.74
CA ARG A 161 -2.52 -30.61 16.71
C ARG A 161 -1.81 -31.56 15.75
N ASP A 162 -1.47 -31.10 14.56
CA ASP A 162 -0.80 -31.90 13.53
C ASP A 162 0.59 -32.35 13.99
N ILE A 163 1.36 -31.47 14.61
CA ILE A 163 2.70 -31.80 15.13
C ILE A 163 2.61 -32.80 16.29
N ARG A 164 1.63 -32.68 17.19
CA ARG A 164 1.40 -33.70 18.24
C ARG A 164 1.12 -35.07 17.64
N ALA A 165 0.28 -35.12 16.60
CA ALA A 165 -0.04 -36.37 15.91
C ALA A 165 1.17 -36.97 15.18
N PHE A 166 2.02 -36.12 14.59
CA PHE A 166 3.27 -36.53 13.97
C PHE A 166 4.24 -37.12 15.01
N CYS A 167 4.48 -36.41 16.11
CA CYS A 167 5.38 -36.82 17.17
C CYS A 167 4.92 -38.07 17.92
N ALA A 168 3.62 -38.31 18.06
CA ALA A 168 3.08 -39.55 18.64
C ALA A 168 3.33 -40.79 17.76
N ARG A 169 3.64 -40.59 16.47
CA ARG A 169 3.98 -41.66 15.51
C ARG A 169 5.47 -41.79 15.24
N ALA A 170 6.28 -40.81 15.66
CA ALA A 170 7.73 -40.86 15.51
C ALA A 170 8.29 -41.93 16.49
N PRO A 171 9.07 -42.91 16.00
CA PRO A 171 9.60 -44.01 16.81
C PRO A 171 10.70 -43.58 17.78
#